data_AF-A0A535CJ74-F1
#
_entry.id   AF-A0A535CJ74-F1
#
_cell.length_a   1.000
_cell.length_b   1.000
_cell.length_c   1.000
_cell.angle_alpha   90.00
_cell.angle_beta   90.00
_cell.angle_gamma   90.00
#
_symmetry.space_group_name_H-M   'P 1'
#
loop_
_entity.id
_entity.type
_entity.pdbx_description
1 polymer ?
#
loop_
_entity_poly.entity_id
_entity_poly.type
_entity_poly.pdbx_seq_one_letter_code
_entity_poly.pdbx_strand_id
1 'polypeptide(L)'
;MAQRARVNTAPAYDEDDFDDAEPVRIPSSALHYQRLADVRAEVGRAPADVQGLGSQRNYRASNRSTIPPRRSATQTGIPVVHGSRQREADTETDEIAIRNTDQLIGTIFRPRFHWTVILGMAMFTMLVGWVLLTMVANWWQVTQDDWHYGRPRTFQVDMVVGHNDSATNPSHFIAINLQRHIEIIELPGGDSSRAKIYTGPTLVGPGQELAVVTLTFKDVNGDGKLDMVVNVQDSHFVFINDSGQFRPVRPGENVQI
;
A
#
# COMPACT_ATOMS: atom_id res chain seq x y z
N MET A 1 68.71 0.50 56.01
CA MET A 1 68.89 -0.78 55.30
C MET A 1 67.95 -0.78 54.11
N ALA A 2 68.51 -0.90 52.91
CA ALA A 2 67.80 -0.94 51.64
C ALA A 2 67.41 -2.38 51.29
N GLN A 3 66.20 -2.63 50.76
CA GLN A 3 66.01 -3.77 49.86
C GLN A 3 64.79 -3.63 48.92
N ARG A 4 65.11 -3.23 47.68
CA ARG A 4 64.69 -3.77 46.38
C ARG A 4 63.18 -3.86 46.06
N ALA A 5 62.82 -3.03 45.07
CA ALA A 5 61.73 -3.22 44.14
C ALA A 5 61.68 -4.66 43.59
N ARG A 6 60.48 -5.24 43.56
CA ARG A 6 60.17 -6.44 42.79
C ARG A 6 59.24 -6.09 41.64
N VAL A 7 59.63 -6.67 40.51
CA VAL A 7 59.14 -6.50 39.15
C VAL A 7 57.78 -7.17 38.98
N ASN A 8 56.96 -6.57 38.13
CA ASN A 8 55.68 -7.06 37.64
C ASN A 8 55.78 -8.46 37.03
N THR A 9 54.81 -9.32 37.32
CA THR A 9 54.45 -10.43 36.44
C THR A 9 52.94 -10.65 36.55
N ALA A 10 52.19 -10.04 35.63
CA ALA A 10 50.81 -10.39 35.39
C ALA A 10 50.77 -11.75 34.67
N PRO A 11 49.76 -12.61 34.93
CA PRO A 11 49.63 -13.88 34.23
C PRO A 11 49.38 -13.64 32.73
N ALA A 12 49.98 -14.50 31.92
CA ALA A 12 49.84 -14.55 30.47
C ALA A 12 48.36 -14.65 30.08
N TYR A 13 47.94 -13.80 29.16
CA TYR A 13 46.67 -13.95 28.46
C TYR A 13 46.85 -15.07 27.44
N ASP A 14 46.00 -16.09 27.51
CA ASP A 14 45.83 -17.09 26.46
C ASP A 14 45.20 -16.37 25.24
N GLU A 15 46.05 -15.95 24.31
CA GLU A 15 45.68 -15.57 22.95
C GLU A 15 45.54 -16.88 22.18
N ASP A 16 44.33 -17.45 22.04
CA ASP A 16 43.95 -18.46 21.04
C ASP A 16 42.50 -18.94 21.26
N ASP A 17 41.51 -18.06 21.04
CA ASP A 17 40.16 -18.47 20.61
C ASP A 17 39.32 -17.20 20.41
N PHE A 18 38.90 -16.93 19.17
CA PHE A 18 37.79 -16.08 18.70
C PHE A 18 38.17 -15.48 17.33
N ASP A 19 38.41 -16.33 16.33
CA ASP A 19 38.72 -15.91 14.96
C ASP A 19 37.61 -16.33 13.96
N ASP A 20 36.35 -16.25 14.38
CA ASP A 20 35.17 -16.48 13.53
C ASP A 20 34.11 -15.38 13.71
N ALA A 21 34.49 -14.13 13.41
CA ALA A 21 33.53 -13.06 13.13
C ALA A 21 33.61 -12.71 11.63
N GLU A 22 32.75 -13.33 10.82
CA GLU A 22 32.62 -12.96 9.41
C GLU A 22 32.32 -11.45 9.27
N PRO A 23 32.97 -10.74 8.33
CA PRO A 23 32.70 -9.32 8.16
C PRO A 23 31.27 -9.12 7.63
N VAL A 24 30.50 -8.28 8.34
CA VAL A 24 29.20 -7.78 7.90
C VAL A 24 29.38 -7.11 6.53
N ARG A 25 28.84 -7.75 5.48
CA ARG A 25 28.77 -7.14 4.14
C ARG A 25 27.91 -5.89 4.21
N ILE A 26 28.53 -4.73 4.09
CA ILE A 26 27.85 -3.46 3.81
C ILE A 26 27.13 -3.59 2.45
N PRO A 27 25.82 -3.25 2.35
CA PRO A 27 25.13 -3.27 1.07
C PRO A 27 25.75 -2.24 0.12
N SER A 28 26.22 -2.73 -1.03
CA SER A 28 26.72 -1.94 -2.17
C SER A 28 25.56 -1.22 -2.86
N SER A 29 25.04 -0.16 -2.26
CA SER A 29 24.12 0.74 -2.96
C SER A 29 24.18 2.16 -2.40
N ALA A 30 25.37 2.76 -2.48
CA ALA A 30 25.54 4.21 -2.41
C ALA A 30 26.19 4.67 -3.71
N LEU A 31 25.43 4.61 -4.81
CA LEU A 31 25.83 5.26 -6.06
C LEU A 31 25.60 6.77 -5.91
N HIS A 32 26.66 7.47 -5.51
CA HIS A 32 26.73 8.91 -5.53
C HIS A 32 26.85 9.38 -6.99
N TYR A 33 25.73 9.76 -7.61
CA TYR A 33 25.75 10.39 -8.93
C TYR A 33 26.28 11.82 -8.80
N GLN A 34 27.59 11.99 -8.98
CA GLN A 34 28.14 13.28 -9.37
C GLN A 34 27.59 13.63 -10.75
N ARG A 35 26.57 14.48 -10.76
CA ARG A 35 26.02 15.09 -11.97
C ARG A 35 27.06 16.07 -12.52
N LEU A 36 27.99 15.57 -13.32
CA LEU A 36 28.72 16.40 -14.28
C LEU A 36 27.82 16.64 -15.48
N ALA A 37 27.49 17.91 -15.67
CA ALA A 37 26.90 18.41 -16.89
C ALA A 37 27.84 18.11 -18.07
N ASP A 38 27.31 17.51 -19.12
CA ASP A 38 27.56 18.01 -20.47
C ASP A 38 26.52 17.49 -21.46
N VAL A 39 26.06 18.45 -22.25
CA VAL A 39 25.04 18.34 -23.29
C VAL A 39 25.69 17.85 -24.57
N ARG A 40 25.27 16.69 -25.10
CA ARG A 40 24.98 16.56 -26.55
C ARG A 40 24.30 15.23 -26.89
N ALA A 41 23.37 15.37 -27.83
CA ALA A 41 22.52 14.34 -28.39
C ALA A 41 23.30 13.16 -28.97
N GLU A 42 22.78 11.94 -28.76
CA GLU A 42 22.88 10.89 -29.78
C GLU A 42 21.64 10.00 -29.70
N VAL A 43 20.88 10.08 -30.78
CA VAL A 43 19.71 9.29 -31.13
C VAL A 43 20.20 7.91 -31.57
N GLY A 44 19.56 6.85 -31.09
CA GLY A 44 19.63 5.53 -31.72
C GLY A 44 20.33 4.46 -30.88
N ARG A 45 19.57 3.80 -30.01
CA ARG A 45 19.81 2.38 -29.70
C ARG A 45 18.49 1.62 -29.73
N ALA A 46 18.40 0.68 -30.65
CA ALA A 46 17.36 -0.32 -30.71
C ALA A 46 17.55 -1.34 -29.57
N PRO A 47 16.48 -1.90 -28.98
CA PRO A 47 16.61 -3.04 -28.09
C PRO A 47 16.90 -4.30 -28.92
N ALA A 48 18.04 -4.92 -28.65
CA ALA A 48 18.31 -6.29 -29.06
C ALA A 48 17.82 -7.26 -27.97
N ASP A 49 17.57 -8.49 -28.39
CA ASP A 49 17.45 -9.72 -27.58
C ASP A 49 16.01 -10.23 -27.35
N VAL A 50 15.44 -10.82 -28.41
CA VAL A 50 14.50 -11.95 -28.30
C VAL A 50 15.06 -13.10 -29.13
N GLN A 51 15.66 -14.09 -28.46
CA GLN A 51 15.96 -15.41 -29.01
C GLN A 51 14.91 -16.40 -28.51
N GLY A 52 14.34 -17.16 -29.45
CA GLY A 52 13.18 -18.00 -29.20
C GLY A 52 13.43 -19.51 -29.27
N LEU A 53 12.28 -20.16 -29.43
CA LEU A 53 12.01 -21.50 -29.96
C LEU A 53 12.07 -22.70 -29.00
N GLY A 54 10.91 -23.35 -28.89
CA GLY A 54 10.74 -24.68 -28.30
C GLY A 54 9.34 -25.23 -28.54
N SER A 55 8.91 -25.30 -29.80
CA SER A 55 7.66 -25.98 -30.20
C SER A 55 7.83 -27.50 -30.14
N GLN A 56 7.12 -28.16 -29.24
CA GLN A 56 6.83 -29.59 -29.36
C GLN A 56 5.32 -29.82 -29.41
N ARG A 57 4.90 -30.33 -30.56
CA ARG A 57 3.54 -30.70 -30.93
C ARG A 57 3.47 -32.23 -30.80
N ASN A 58 2.57 -32.75 -29.97
CA ASN A 58 2.21 -34.17 -30.00
C ASN A 58 0.67 -34.30 -29.96
N TYR A 59 0.11 -34.79 -31.05
CA TYR A 59 -1.26 -35.25 -31.16
C TYR A 59 -1.41 -36.63 -30.51
N ARG A 60 -2.47 -36.86 -29.71
CA ARG A 60 -3.20 -38.14 -29.68
C ARG A 60 -4.57 -38.04 -28.99
N ALA A 61 -5.58 -38.21 -29.85
CA ALA A 61 -6.90 -38.82 -29.71
C ALA A 61 -7.54 -39.10 -28.32
N SER A 62 -8.76 -38.52 -28.17
CA SER A 62 -10.05 -39.15 -27.81
C SER A 62 -10.05 -40.41 -26.93
N ASN A 63 -10.74 -40.35 -25.77
CA ASN A 63 -11.85 -41.27 -25.48
C ASN A 63 -12.73 -40.90 -24.26
N ARG A 64 -14.05 -40.96 -24.51
CA ARG A 64 -15.19 -41.40 -23.67
C ARG A 64 -15.34 -40.87 -22.23
N SER A 65 -16.33 -39.98 -22.08
CA SER A 65 -17.16 -39.92 -20.87
C SER A 65 -18.18 -41.06 -20.91
N THR A 66 -18.09 -41.99 -19.95
CA THR A 66 -19.07 -43.05 -19.71
C THR A 66 -19.55 -42.91 -18.27
N ILE A 67 -20.72 -42.30 -18.06
CA ILE A 67 -21.38 -42.25 -16.75
C ILE A 67 -22.74 -42.97 -16.90
N PRO A 68 -23.02 -44.02 -16.12
CA PRO A 68 -24.16 -44.92 -16.32
C PRO A 68 -25.49 -44.38 -15.75
N PRO A 69 -26.65 -44.69 -16.36
CA PRO A 69 -27.96 -44.37 -15.78
C PRO A 69 -28.33 -45.32 -14.63
N ARG A 70 -28.67 -44.76 -13.47
CA ARG A 70 -29.09 -45.50 -12.27
C ARG A 70 -30.61 -45.66 -12.21
N ARG A 71 -31.03 -46.92 -12.43
CA ARG A 71 -32.19 -47.69 -11.92
C ARG A 71 -33.58 -47.06 -11.82
N SER A 72 -34.47 -47.66 -12.60
CA SER A 72 -35.90 -47.85 -12.39
C SER A 72 -36.21 -48.42 -10.99
N ALA A 73 -37.16 -47.81 -10.28
CA ALA A 73 -37.81 -48.39 -9.12
C ALA A 73 -39.08 -49.13 -9.55
N THR A 74 -39.07 -50.45 -9.39
CA THR A 74 -40.23 -51.33 -9.47
C THR A 74 -41.09 -51.12 -8.22
N GLN A 75 -42.26 -50.51 -8.35
CA GLN A 75 -43.27 -50.53 -7.29
C GLN A 75 -44.10 -51.81 -7.46
N THR A 76 -43.76 -52.81 -6.64
CA THR A 76 -44.60 -53.97 -6.33
C THR A 76 -45.69 -53.55 -5.35
N GLY A 77 -46.95 -53.92 -5.60
CA GLY A 77 -48.02 -53.77 -4.61
C GLY A 77 -49.42 -53.57 -5.17
N ILE A 78 -49.92 -54.55 -5.93
CA ILE A 78 -51.35 -54.63 -6.31
C ILE A 78 -52.03 -55.57 -5.31
N PRO A 79 -53.08 -55.15 -4.57
CA PRO A 79 -54.07 -56.09 -4.08
C PRO A 79 -55.17 -56.29 -5.13
N VAL A 80 -55.33 -57.58 -5.47
CA VAL A 80 -56.34 -58.17 -6.34
C VAL A 80 -57.73 -57.94 -5.75
N VAL A 81 -58.64 -57.36 -6.54
CA VAL A 81 -60.09 -57.50 -6.32
C VAL A 81 -60.70 -58.09 -7.59
N HIS A 82 -61.07 -59.35 -7.49
CA HIS A 82 -61.90 -60.04 -8.47
C HIS A 82 -63.32 -59.45 -8.45
N GLY A 83 -63.68 -58.79 -9.54
CA GLY A 83 -65.05 -58.39 -9.85
C GLY A 83 -65.40 -58.89 -11.24
N SER A 84 -65.94 -60.09 -11.32
CA SER A 84 -66.50 -60.70 -12.53
C SER A 84 -67.77 -59.95 -12.96
N ARG A 85 -67.66 -59.13 -14.00
CA ARG A 85 -68.77 -58.84 -14.90
C ARG A 85 -68.25 -58.82 -16.33
N GLN A 86 -68.43 -59.96 -17.00
CA GLN A 86 -68.44 -60.05 -18.46
C GLN A 86 -69.40 -59.00 -19.01
N ARG A 87 -68.87 -58.08 -19.80
CA ARG A 87 -69.66 -57.29 -20.75
C ARG A 87 -69.12 -57.60 -22.13
N GLU A 88 -70.04 -57.87 -23.03
CA GLU A 88 -69.87 -58.49 -24.33
C GLU A 88 -68.82 -57.79 -25.19
N ALA A 89 -68.08 -58.62 -25.91
CA ALA A 89 -67.12 -58.23 -26.92
C ALA A 89 -67.87 -57.93 -28.22
N ASP A 90 -67.90 -56.66 -28.63
CA ASP A 90 -68.03 -56.30 -30.05
C ASP A 90 -66.64 -55.92 -30.55
N THR A 91 -66.18 -56.72 -31.51
CA THR A 91 -64.91 -56.55 -32.22
C THR A 91 -65.17 -55.64 -33.41
N GLU A 92 -64.69 -54.40 -33.39
CA GLU A 92 -64.45 -53.67 -34.63
C GLU A 92 -63.30 -52.68 -34.46
N THR A 93 -62.27 -52.90 -35.29
CA THR A 93 -61.19 -52.00 -35.73
C THR A 93 -60.31 -51.30 -34.70
N ASP A 94 -59.14 -51.93 -34.54
CA ASP A 94 -57.89 -51.42 -34.00
C ASP A 94 -57.37 -50.24 -34.86
N GLU A 95 -57.89 -49.04 -34.62
CA GLU A 95 -57.23 -47.79 -35.03
C GLU A 95 -56.55 -47.19 -33.81
N ILE A 96 -55.27 -47.54 -33.65
CA ILE A 96 -54.34 -46.83 -32.76
C ILE A 96 -54.29 -45.39 -33.26
N ALA A 97 -55.15 -44.54 -32.71
CA ALA A 97 -55.04 -43.10 -32.88
C ALA A 97 -53.70 -42.68 -32.25
N ILE A 98 -52.68 -42.53 -33.12
CA ILE A 98 -51.42 -41.88 -32.80
C ILE A 98 -51.82 -40.47 -32.33
N ARG A 99 -51.97 -40.30 -31.01
CA ARG A 99 -52.16 -39.00 -30.39
C ARG A 99 -50.95 -38.19 -30.80
N ASN A 100 -51.18 -37.19 -31.66
CA ASN A 100 -50.19 -36.23 -32.11
C ASN A 100 -49.31 -35.78 -30.93
N THR A 101 -48.10 -36.35 -30.87
CA THR A 101 -47.05 -36.03 -29.89
C THR A 101 -46.40 -34.68 -30.16
N ASP A 102 -47.00 -33.84 -31.00
CA ASP A 102 -46.54 -32.48 -31.30
C ASP A 102 -46.93 -31.45 -30.21
N GLN A 103 -47.70 -31.85 -29.20
CA GLN A 103 -48.10 -30.93 -28.11
C GLN A 103 -47.19 -30.94 -26.87
N LEU A 104 -46.09 -31.71 -26.87
CA LEU A 104 -45.21 -31.83 -25.68
C LEU A 104 -43.96 -30.95 -25.71
N ILE A 105 -43.75 -30.14 -26.75
CA ILE A 105 -42.63 -29.20 -26.83
C ILE A 105 -43.19 -27.78 -26.84
N GLY A 106 -43.58 -27.26 -25.68
CA GLY A 106 -44.18 -25.93 -25.67
C GLY A 106 -44.51 -25.28 -24.33
N THR A 107 -44.06 -25.81 -23.20
CA THR A 107 -44.09 -25.02 -21.95
C THR A 107 -42.78 -24.27 -21.83
N ILE A 108 -42.71 -23.15 -22.56
CA ILE A 108 -41.71 -22.11 -22.30
C ILE A 108 -41.93 -21.68 -20.85
N PHE A 109 -41.03 -22.08 -19.95
CA PHE A 109 -40.99 -21.53 -18.60
C PHE A 109 -40.75 -20.03 -18.73
N ARG A 110 -41.83 -19.24 -18.66
CA ARG A 110 -41.71 -17.79 -18.55
C ARG A 110 -41.27 -17.50 -17.13
N PRO A 111 -40.02 -17.06 -16.88
CA PRO A 111 -39.61 -16.71 -15.53
C PRO A 111 -40.56 -15.62 -15.04
N ARG A 112 -41.26 -15.91 -13.94
CA ARG A 112 -42.16 -14.95 -13.28
C ARG A 112 -41.27 -14.02 -12.49
N PHE A 113 -40.70 -13.03 -13.16
CA PHE A 113 -39.86 -12.04 -12.50
C PHE A 113 -40.74 -11.25 -11.53
N HIS A 114 -40.56 -11.50 -10.23
CA HIS A 114 -41.27 -10.75 -9.20
C HIS A 114 -40.74 -9.32 -9.19
N TRP A 115 -41.64 -8.33 -9.10
CA TRP A 115 -41.29 -6.89 -9.07
C TRP A 115 -40.26 -6.56 -7.98
N THR A 116 -40.29 -7.29 -6.86
CA THR A 116 -39.31 -7.17 -5.77
C THR A 116 -37.88 -7.47 -6.20
N VAL A 117 -37.67 -8.34 -7.20
CA VAL A 117 -36.33 -8.61 -7.76
C VAL A 117 -35.84 -7.42 -8.57
N ILE A 118 -36.71 -6.77 -9.33
CA ILE A 118 -36.37 -5.56 -10.09
C ILE A 118 -36.06 -4.41 -9.11
N LEU A 119 -36.89 -4.24 -8.09
CA LEU A 119 -36.67 -3.26 -7.04
C LEU A 119 -35.38 -3.53 -6.26
N GLY A 120 -35.12 -4.79 -5.92
CA GLY A 120 -33.88 -5.21 -5.26
C GLY A 120 -32.65 -4.97 -6.12
N MET A 121 -32.73 -5.26 -7.42
CA MET A 121 -31.66 -4.98 -8.38
C MET A 121 -31.40 -3.47 -8.48
N ALA A 122 -32.45 -2.64 -8.52
CA ALA A 122 -32.32 -1.18 -8.57
C ALA A 122 -31.70 -0.59 -7.29
N MET A 123 -32.08 -1.09 -6.12
CA MET A 123 -31.46 -0.70 -4.86
C MET A 123 -30.00 -1.17 -4.76
N PHE A 124 -29.70 -2.37 -5.26
CA PHE A 124 -28.33 -2.87 -5.31
C PHE A 124 -27.45 -2.05 -6.26
N THR A 125 -27.94 -1.72 -7.47
CA THR A 125 -27.19 -0.86 -8.39
C THR A 125 -26.99 0.53 -7.85
N MET A 126 -27.98 1.10 -7.15
CA MET A 126 -27.85 2.39 -6.48
C MET A 126 -26.81 2.34 -5.35
N LEU A 127 -26.80 1.29 -4.53
CA LEU A 127 -25.84 1.12 -3.46
C LEU A 127 -24.41 0.92 -4.00
N VAL A 128 -24.24 0.08 -5.02
CA VAL A 128 -22.94 -0.10 -5.70
C VAL A 128 -22.49 1.21 -6.33
N GLY A 129 -23.39 1.92 -7.01
CA GLY A 129 -23.11 3.23 -7.59
C GLY A 129 -22.68 4.25 -6.54
N TRP A 130 -23.35 4.28 -5.38
CA TRP A 130 -22.98 5.14 -4.25
C TRP A 130 -21.60 4.82 -3.69
N VAL A 131 -21.28 3.54 -3.49
CA VAL A 131 -19.96 3.12 -3.01
C VAL A 131 -18.87 3.50 -4.01
N LEU A 132 -19.07 3.22 -5.30
CA LEU A 132 -18.11 3.57 -6.35
C LEU A 132 -17.93 5.08 -6.46
N LEU A 133 -19.01 5.85 -6.39
CA LEU A 133 -18.95 7.32 -6.40
C LEU A 133 -18.15 7.84 -5.20
N THR A 134 -18.37 7.27 -4.02
CA THR A 134 -17.62 7.63 -2.80
C THR A 134 -16.14 7.27 -2.92
N MET A 135 -15.80 6.13 -3.52
CA MET A 135 -14.41 5.76 -3.78
C MET A 135 -13.73 6.71 -4.77
N VAL A 136 -14.41 7.03 -5.88
CA VAL A 136 -13.90 7.96 -6.90
C VAL A 136 -13.74 9.37 -6.32
N ALA A 137 -14.69 9.84 -5.51
CA ALA A 137 -14.61 11.16 -4.88
C ALA A 137 -13.40 11.26 -3.94
N ASN A 138 -13.17 10.25 -3.09
CA ASN A 138 -12.00 10.21 -2.22
C ASN A 138 -10.69 10.14 -3.02
N TRP A 139 -10.61 9.26 -4.03
CA TRP A 139 -9.44 9.18 -4.90
C TRP A 139 -9.16 10.51 -5.62
N TRP A 140 -10.21 11.16 -6.10
CA TRP A 140 -10.11 12.45 -6.78
C TRP A 140 -9.57 13.53 -5.85
N GLN A 141 -10.09 13.63 -4.63
CA GLN A 141 -9.62 14.59 -3.64
C GLN A 141 -8.14 14.38 -3.31
N VAL A 142 -7.72 13.13 -3.09
CA VAL A 142 -6.32 12.79 -2.84
C VAL A 142 -5.44 13.13 -4.06
N THR A 143 -5.90 12.84 -5.27
CA THR A 143 -5.14 13.16 -6.50
C THR A 143 -5.01 14.67 -6.71
N GLN A 144 -6.05 15.44 -6.44
CA GLN A 144 -6.01 16.91 -6.50
C GLN A 144 -5.02 17.48 -5.49
N ASP A 145 -5.08 16.99 -4.25
CA ASP A 145 -4.14 17.33 -3.20
C ASP A 145 -2.70 17.00 -3.61
N ASP A 146 -2.48 15.83 -4.22
CA ASP A 146 -1.16 15.39 -4.67
C ASP A 146 -0.60 16.28 -5.78
N TRP A 147 -1.45 16.78 -6.68
CA TRP A 147 -1.05 17.73 -7.71
C TRP A 147 -0.74 19.11 -7.15
N HIS A 148 -1.49 19.55 -6.14
CA HIS A 148 -1.35 20.89 -5.56
C HIS A 148 -0.15 20.98 -4.60
N TYR A 149 0.09 19.94 -3.80
CA TYR A 149 1.12 19.95 -2.75
C TYR A 149 2.34 19.07 -3.09
N GLY A 150 2.26 18.23 -4.12
CA GLY A 150 3.26 17.20 -4.38
C GLY A 150 3.22 16.07 -3.34
N ARG A 151 3.80 14.92 -3.70
CA ARG A 151 4.16 13.87 -2.75
C ARG A 151 5.68 13.69 -2.75
N PRO A 152 6.36 13.76 -1.61
CA PRO A 152 5.87 14.12 -0.27
C PRO A 152 5.59 15.63 -0.13
N ARG A 153 4.67 16.02 0.77
CA ARG A 153 4.37 17.45 1.04
C ARG A 153 5.59 18.07 1.73
N THR A 154 6.27 18.98 1.05
CA THR A 154 7.43 19.71 1.56
C THR A 154 7.09 21.19 1.74
N PHE A 155 7.61 21.77 2.80
CA PHE A 155 7.57 23.21 3.05
C PHE A 155 9.00 23.73 3.08
N GLN A 156 9.24 24.85 2.42
CA GLN A 156 10.56 25.46 2.33
C GLN A 156 10.48 26.92 2.73
N VAL A 157 11.48 27.38 3.48
CA VAL A 157 11.57 28.79 3.91
C VAL A 157 13.01 29.15 4.17
N ASP A 158 13.36 30.40 3.83
CA ASP A 158 14.66 30.99 4.18
C ASP A 158 14.51 31.86 5.42
N MET A 159 15.37 31.66 6.41
CA MET A 159 15.36 32.43 7.65
C MET A 159 16.78 32.64 8.19
N VAL A 160 17.00 33.81 8.82
CA VAL A 160 18.26 34.11 9.52
C VAL A 160 18.05 33.81 11.01
N VAL A 161 18.62 32.70 11.49
CA VAL A 161 18.46 32.19 12.87
C VAL A 161 19.75 32.27 13.70
N GLY A 162 20.85 32.75 13.12
CA GLY A 162 22.15 32.86 13.79
C GLY A 162 23.03 31.62 13.66
N HIS A 163 22.72 30.71 12.72
CA HIS A 163 23.47 29.47 12.50
C HIS A 163 24.54 29.64 11.41
N ASN A 164 25.44 30.60 11.57
CA ASN A 164 26.40 30.97 10.52
C ASN A 164 25.69 31.43 9.22
N ASP A 165 24.59 32.15 9.39
CA ASP A 165 23.81 32.78 8.34
C ASP A 165 23.85 34.31 8.45
N SER A 166 23.32 34.97 7.43
CA SER A 166 23.26 36.43 7.34
C SER A 166 22.09 36.85 6.46
N ALA A 167 21.73 38.13 6.47
CA ALA A 167 20.67 38.66 5.59
C ALA A 167 20.96 38.42 4.10
N THR A 168 22.24 38.32 3.71
CA THR A 168 22.67 38.06 2.32
C THR A 168 22.68 36.56 2.00
N ASN A 169 22.90 35.71 3.01
CA ASN A 169 22.93 34.25 2.88
C ASN A 169 22.14 33.67 4.06
N PRO A 170 20.79 33.63 3.97
CA PRO A 170 19.96 33.06 5.03
C PRO A 170 20.12 31.54 5.08
N SER A 171 19.73 30.93 6.20
CA SER A 171 19.62 29.48 6.29
C SER A 171 18.38 29.01 5.55
N HIS A 172 18.53 27.97 4.73
CA HIS A 172 17.40 27.37 4.00
C HIS A 172 16.86 26.19 4.79
N PHE A 173 15.55 26.20 5.08
CA PHE A 173 14.88 25.13 5.80
C PHE A 173 13.94 24.38 4.88
N ILE A 174 13.95 23.06 5.00
CA ILE A 174 13.05 22.14 4.32
C ILE A 174 12.38 21.29 5.39
N ALA A 175 11.08 21.42 5.57
CA ALA A 175 10.28 20.51 6.38
C ALA A 175 9.56 19.52 5.46
N ILE A 176 9.61 18.25 5.82
CA ILE A 176 8.99 17.16 5.06
C ILE A 176 8.27 16.21 6.01
N ASN A 177 7.11 15.75 5.59
CA ASN A 177 6.42 14.62 6.22
C ASN A 177 6.68 13.35 5.40
N LEU A 178 7.54 12.47 5.93
CA LEU A 178 7.89 11.19 5.33
C LEU A 178 7.13 10.06 6.04
N GLN A 179 5.99 9.64 5.50
CA GLN A 179 5.15 8.58 6.10
C GLN A 179 4.88 8.78 7.60
N ARG A 180 4.41 9.99 7.99
CA ARG A 180 4.10 10.39 9.37
C ARG A 180 5.32 10.74 10.23
N HIS A 181 6.53 10.63 9.69
CA HIS A 181 7.73 11.11 10.36
C HIS A 181 8.09 12.49 9.83
N ILE A 182 8.11 13.47 10.73
CA ILE A 182 8.50 14.83 10.36
C ILE A 182 10.02 14.91 10.40
N GLU A 183 10.59 15.42 9.33
CA GLU A 183 12.01 15.70 9.22
C GLU A 183 12.20 17.14 8.78
N ILE A 184 13.14 17.83 9.44
CA ILE A 184 13.49 19.19 9.11
C ILE A 184 14.97 19.20 8.74
N ILE A 185 15.27 19.71 7.55
CA ILE A 185 16.62 19.87 7.05
C ILE A 185 16.94 21.36 7.04
N GLU A 186 18.03 21.74 7.69
CA GLU A 186 18.60 23.08 7.68
C GLU A 186 19.86 23.07 6.82
N LEU A 187 19.96 24.01 5.88
CA LEU A 187 21.18 24.31 5.11
C LEU A 187 21.69 25.68 5.59
N PRO A 188 22.62 25.71 6.56
CA PRO A 188 23.02 26.95 7.20
C PRO A 188 23.74 27.88 6.21
N GLY A 189 23.24 29.12 6.09
CA GLY A 189 23.75 30.08 5.10
C GLY A 189 23.66 29.61 3.64
N GLY A 190 22.76 28.68 3.31
CA GLY A 190 22.60 28.09 1.98
C GLY A 190 23.65 27.04 1.61
N ASP A 191 24.51 26.66 2.54
CA ASP A 191 25.60 25.70 2.31
C ASP A 191 25.16 24.26 2.65
N SER A 192 24.99 23.45 1.62
CA SER A 192 24.56 22.05 1.77
C SER A 192 25.62 21.13 2.39
N SER A 193 26.89 21.53 2.40
CA SER A 193 27.96 20.73 3.03
C SER A 193 27.86 20.71 4.57
N ARG A 194 27.11 21.67 5.15
CA ARG A 194 26.89 21.80 6.59
C ARG A 194 25.44 21.54 6.99
N ALA A 195 24.73 20.78 6.16
CA ALA A 195 23.34 20.43 6.40
C ALA A 195 23.15 19.76 7.77
N LYS A 196 22.12 20.19 8.51
CA LYS A 196 21.69 19.58 9.77
C LYS A 196 20.30 19.01 9.58
N ILE A 197 20.05 17.86 10.20
CA ILE A 197 18.77 17.18 10.14
C ILE A 197 18.21 17.10 11.57
N TYR A 198 16.99 17.59 11.73
CA TYR A 198 16.25 17.53 12.98
C TYR A 198 15.06 16.59 12.81
N THR A 199 14.98 15.59 13.70
CA THR A 199 13.87 14.65 13.73
C THR A 199 12.72 15.25 14.54
N GLY A 200 11.58 15.44 13.88
CA GLY A 200 10.33 15.86 14.49
C GLY A 200 9.55 14.70 15.12
N PRO A 201 8.35 15.00 15.67
CA PRO A 201 7.48 13.97 16.23
C PRO A 201 6.94 13.05 15.13
N THR A 202 6.51 11.86 15.54
CA THR A 202 5.77 10.94 14.67
C THR A 202 4.26 11.20 14.82
N LEU A 203 3.58 11.43 13.72
CA LEU A 203 2.15 11.70 13.70
C LEU A 203 1.35 10.40 13.81
N VAL A 204 0.33 10.39 14.67
CA VAL A 204 -0.52 9.22 14.92
C VAL A 204 -1.93 9.51 14.41
N GLY A 205 -2.48 8.60 13.61
CA GLY A 205 -3.85 8.67 13.11
C GLY A 205 -3.95 8.40 11.61
N PRO A 206 -5.16 8.09 11.11
CA PRO A 206 -5.40 7.89 9.68
C PRO A 206 -5.20 9.20 8.90
N GLY A 207 -4.53 9.13 7.74
CA GLY A 207 -4.33 10.27 6.84
C GLY A 207 -3.21 11.23 7.26
N GLN A 208 -2.53 10.98 8.39
CA GLN A 208 -1.45 11.84 8.88
C GLN A 208 -0.19 11.79 8.00
N GLU A 209 -0.05 10.79 7.14
CA GLU A 209 0.98 10.74 6.11
C GLU A 209 0.85 11.85 5.05
N LEU A 210 -0.32 12.49 5.00
CA LEU A 210 -0.60 13.65 4.14
C LEU A 210 -0.59 14.96 4.93
N ALA A 211 -0.32 14.99 6.23
CA ALA A 211 -0.33 16.24 6.97
C ALA A 211 0.72 17.23 6.40
N VAL A 212 0.30 18.48 6.18
CA VAL A 212 1.20 19.57 5.80
C VAL A 212 1.96 20.01 7.04
N VAL A 213 3.28 20.09 6.93
CA VAL A 213 4.16 20.63 7.95
C VAL A 213 4.58 22.02 7.53
N THR A 214 4.49 22.99 8.42
CA THR A 214 5.00 24.36 8.19
C THR A 214 5.93 24.76 9.33
N LEU A 215 6.82 25.72 9.06
CA LEU A 215 7.75 26.23 10.05
C LEU A 215 7.47 27.71 10.30
N THR A 216 7.53 28.10 11.57
CA THR A 216 7.50 29.49 12.02
C THR A 216 8.66 29.74 12.95
N PHE A 217 9.27 30.92 12.85
CA PHE A 217 10.44 31.28 13.65
C PHE A 217 10.10 32.47 14.56
N LYS A 218 10.26 32.29 15.87
CA LYS A 218 10.04 33.33 16.87
C LYS A 218 10.83 32.99 18.14
N ASP A 219 11.19 33.99 18.90
CA ASP A 219 11.75 33.80 20.24
C ASP A 219 10.63 33.31 21.18
N VAL A 220 10.73 32.07 21.66
CA VAL A 220 9.73 31.44 22.54
C VAL A 220 10.18 31.33 23.99
N ASN A 221 11.49 31.44 24.25
CA ASN A 221 12.10 31.27 25.56
C ASN A 221 12.64 32.60 26.15
N GLY A 222 12.60 33.69 25.38
CA GLY A 222 13.03 35.03 25.76
C GLY A 222 14.54 35.26 25.70
N ASP A 223 15.30 34.42 24.98
CA ASP A 223 16.77 34.53 24.91
C ASP A 223 17.28 35.46 23.78
N GLY A 224 16.35 36.05 23.01
CA GLY A 224 16.65 36.95 21.89
C GLY A 224 17.05 36.24 20.60
N LYS A 225 17.04 34.91 20.56
CA LYS A 225 17.25 34.12 19.34
C LYS A 225 15.92 33.63 18.79
N LEU A 226 15.90 33.35 17.49
CA LEU A 226 14.74 32.75 16.87
C LEU A 226 14.74 31.25 17.11
N ASP A 227 13.72 30.77 17.81
CA ASP A 227 13.39 29.36 17.95
C ASP A 227 12.51 28.90 16.79
N MET A 228 12.54 27.60 16.51
CA MET A 228 11.75 26.99 15.44
C MET A 228 10.50 26.35 16.01
N VAL A 229 9.34 26.72 15.47
CA VAL A 229 8.05 26.10 15.79
C VAL A 229 7.54 25.37 14.55
N VAL A 230 7.42 24.05 14.68
CA VAL A 230 6.90 23.14 13.67
C VAL A 230 5.39 23.03 13.86
N ASN A 231 4.63 23.51 12.88
CA ASN A 231 3.17 23.49 12.91
C ASN A 231 2.65 22.38 12.00
N VAL A 232 1.78 21.54 12.55
CA VAL A 232 1.21 20.37 11.88
C VAL A 232 -0.27 20.31 12.22
N GLN A 233 -1.13 20.68 11.29
CA GLN A 233 -2.57 20.84 11.56
C GLN A 233 -2.77 21.76 12.78
N ASP A 234 -3.36 21.25 13.86
CA ASP A 234 -3.61 21.99 15.12
C ASP A 234 -2.51 21.80 16.18
N SER A 235 -1.45 21.05 15.86
CA SER A 235 -0.34 20.74 16.78
C SER A 235 0.89 21.61 16.52
N HIS A 236 1.53 22.04 17.60
CA HIS A 236 2.75 22.86 17.56
C HIS A 236 3.87 22.19 18.35
N PHE A 237 5.03 22.04 17.72
CA PHE A 237 6.22 21.46 18.34
C PHE A 237 7.36 22.46 18.27
N VAL A 238 7.96 22.74 19.42
CA VAL A 238 8.97 23.79 19.55
C VAL A 238 10.36 23.17 19.62
N PHE A 239 11.29 23.81 18.92
CA PHE A 239 12.71 23.52 18.92
C PHE A 239 13.48 24.77 19.31
N ILE A 240 14.21 24.68 20.42
CA ILE A 240 15.00 25.77 20.98
C ILE A 240 16.31 25.92 20.24
N ASN A 241 16.66 27.16 19.88
CA ASN A 241 17.93 27.53 19.28
C ASN A 241 19.02 27.61 20.35
N ASP A 242 19.78 26.52 20.48
CA ASP A 242 20.84 26.40 21.46
C ASP A 242 22.18 26.13 20.78
N SER A 243 23.16 26.97 21.08
CA SER A 243 24.55 26.76 20.65
C SER A 243 24.74 26.57 19.13
N GLY A 244 23.92 27.26 18.33
CA GLY A 244 23.99 27.20 16.87
C GLY A 244 23.33 25.97 16.26
N GLN A 245 22.46 25.28 16.99
CA GLN A 245 21.63 24.18 16.52
C GLN A 245 20.25 24.23 17.16
N PHE A 246 19.28 23.53 16.56
CA PHE A 246 17.97 23.34 17.17
C PHE A 246 17.94 22.06 18.02
N ARG A 247 17.31 22.15 19.19
CA ARG A 247 17.02 21.01 20.06
C ARG A 247 15.56 20.99 20.50
N PRO A 248 14.96 19.82 20.76
CA PRO A 248 13.65 19.77 21.40
C PRO A 248 13.64 20.50 22.75
N VAL A 249 12.48 21.04 23.10
CA VAL A 249 12.23 21.63 24.43
C VAL A 249 12.46 20.59 25.52
N ARG A 250 13.18 20.97 26.58
CA ARG A 250 13.42 20.09 27.73
C ARG A 250 12.27 20.19 28.74
N PRO A 251 11.97 19.12 29.49
CA PRO A 251 10.98 19.18 30.57
C PRO A 251 11.33 20.29 31.58
N GLY A 252 10.39 21.19 31.84
CA GLY A 252 10.55 22.31 32.79
C GLY A 252 11.05 23.63 32.18
N GLU A 253 11.32 23.68 30.87
CA GLU A 253 11.61 24.91 30.15
C GLU A 253 10.30 25.63 29.81
N ASN A 254 10.19 26.91 30.19
CA ASN A 254 9.00 27.72 29.91
C ASN A 254 9.05 28.20 28.47
N VAL A 255 8.02 27.87 27.69
CA VAL A 255 7.93 28.15 26.26
C VAL A 255 6.59 28.82 25.99
N GLN A 256 6.61 29.97 25.31
CA GLN A 256 5.40 30.70 24.95
C GLN A 256 5.16 30.64 23.45
N ILE A 257 4.00 30.08 23.06
CA ILE A 257 3.55 29.93 21.67
C ILE A 257 2.46 30.96 21.40
#